data_AF-A0A7Z8Z930-F1
#
_entry.id   AF-A0A7Z8Z930-F1
#
_cell.length_a   1.000
_cell.length_b   1.000
_cell.length_c   1.000
_cell.angle_alpha   90.00
_cell.angle_beta   90.00
_cell.angle_gamma   90.00
#
_symmetry.space_group_name_H-M   'P 1'
#
loop_
_entity.id
_entity.type
_entity.pdbx_description
1 polymer ?
#
loop_
_entity_poly.entity_id
_entity_poly.type
_entity_poly.pdbx_seq_one_letter_code
_entity_poly.pdbx_strand_id
1 'polypeptide(L)'
;MPVRWKGAASLCQTRAHAEILPEHWRLKLLEQGEGDLTVLARCYEWDMDSLWQDLLGWLDNQPRSVRHRPQLSDALQTLMQQAWLIASLNGEEQIRSVHLLMGLVEKQNLMRCDGLWPLLTLGWSEEEGIGLEFD
;
A
#
# COMPACT_ATOMS: atom_id res chain seq x y z
N MET A 1 -10.93 11.80 -2.06
CA MET A 1 -11.28 11.34 -3.43
C MET A 1 -11.39 9.82 -3.43
N PRO A 2 -12.28 9.22 -4.24
CA PRO A 2 -12.37 7.76 -4.37
C PRO A 2 -11.09 7.19 -4.97
N VAL A 3 -10.62 6.07 -4.41
CA VAL A 3 -9.42 5.38 -4.92
C VAL A 3 -9.69 4.71 -6.26
N ARG A 4 -8.82 4.97 -7.26
CA ARG A 4 -8.96 4.42 -8.62
C ARG A 4 -8.07 3.20 -8.82
N TRP A 5 -8.66 2.00 -8.82
CA TRP A 5 -7.93 0.73 -9.01
C TRP A 5 -7.47 0.48 -10.46
N LYS A 6 -8.09 1.12 -11.46
CA LYS A 6 -7.80 0.89 -12.88
C LYS A 6 -6.32 1.09 -13.25
N GLY A 7 -5.64 2.03 -12.59
CA GLY A 7 -4.20 2.24 -12.78
C GLY A 7 -3.37 1.03 -12.39
N ALA A 8 -3.75 0.31 -11.32
CA ALA A 8 -3.06 -0.88 -10.84
C ALA A 8 -3.18 -2.02 -11.86
N ALA A 9 -4.35 -2.17 -12.47
CA ALA A 9 -4.59 -3.14 -13.53
C ALA A 9 -3.72 -2.87 -14.77
N SER A 10 -3.62 -1.59 -15.18
CA SER A 10 -2.76 -1.19 -16.29
C SER A 10 -1.29 -1.46 -15.99
N LEU A 11 -0.82 -1.11 -14.79
CA LEU A 11 0.57 -1.36 -14.36
C LEU A 11 0.90 -2.85 -14.36
N CYS A 12 0.03 -3.67 -13.78
CA CYS A 12 0.15 -5.13 -13.78
C CYS A 12 0.27 -5.70 -15.20
N GLN A 13 -0.58 -5.21 -16.12
CA GLN A 13 -0.55 -5.64 -17.51
C GLN A 13 0.73 -5.21 -18.25
N THR A 14 1.20 -3.97 -18.07
CA THR A 14 2.44 -3.47 -18.69
C THR A 14 3.66 -4.25 -18.21
N ARG A 15 3.70 -4.69 -16.95
CA ARG A 15 4.78 -5.52 -16.40
C ARG A 15 4.63 -7.02 -16.68
N ALA A 16 3.53 -7.43 -17.33
CA ALA A 16 3.18 -8.83 -17.59
C ALA A 16 3.09 -9.70 -16.32
N HIS A 17 2.55 -9.15 -15.22
CA HIS A 17 2.27 -9.94 -14.03
C HIS A 17 0.92 -10.67 -14.17
N ALA A 18 0.81 -11.86 -13.57
CA ALA A 18 -0.40 -12.68 -13.67
C ALA A 18 -1.58 -12.10 -12.86
N GLU A 19 -1.28 -11.48 -11.72
CA GLU A 19 -2.27 -10.96 -10.77
C GLU A 19 -2.01 -9.50 -10.42
N ILE A 20 -3.10 -8.77 -10.23
CA ILE A 20 -3.10 -7.43 -9.65
C ILE A 20 -2.97 -7.63 -8.14
N LEU A 21 -1.82 -7.22 -7.64
CA LEU A 21 -1.45 -7.29 -6.23
C LEU A 21 -1.70 -5.94 -5.52
N PRO A 22 -1.86 -5.93 -4.18
CA PRO A 22 -1.92 -4.70 -3.38
C PRO A 22 -0.78 -3.71 -3.67
N GLU A 23 0.44 -4.19 -3.96
CA GLU A 23 1.63 -3.40 -4.30
C GLU A 23 1.43 -2.57 -5.57
N HIS A 24 0.75 -3.14 -6.59
CA HIS A 24 0.44 -2.39 -7.81
C HIS A 24 -0.47 -1.21 -7.51
N TRP A 25 -1.45 -1.41 -6.63
CA TRP A 25 -2.35 -0.33 -6.24
C TRP A 25 -1.64 0.70 -5.38
N ARG A 26 -0.81 0.24 -4.45
CA ARG A 26 -0.03 1.11 -3.58
C ARG A 26 0.88 2.05 -4.36
N LEU A 27 1.63 1.52 -5.33
CA LEU A 27 2.51 2.34 -6.18
C LEU A 27 1.70 3.40 -6.94
N LYS A 28 0.53 3.05 -7.49
CA LYS A 28 -0.33 4.03 -8.18
C LYS A 28 -0.92 5.09 -7.24
N LEU A 29 -1.15 4.78 -5.97
CA LEU A 29 -1.58 5.77 -4.98
C LEU A 29 -0.44 6.73 -4.61
N LEU A 30 0.79 6.24 -4.51
CA LEU A 30 1.97 7.09 -4.32
C LEU A 30 2.18 8.02 -5.52
N GLU A 31 2.03 7.50 -6.74
CA GLU A 31 2.21 8.26 -7.99
C GLU A 31 1.23 9.42 -8.14
N GLN A 32 0.03 9.29 -7.57
CA GLN A 32 -0.97 10.37 -7.61
C GLN A 32 -0.48 11.62 -6.88
N GLY A 33 0.37 11.48 -5.86
CA GLY A 33 0.94 12.60 -5.12
C GLY A 33 -0.08 13.42 -4.30
N GLU A 34 -1.35 13.02 -4.25
CA GLU A 34 -2.43 13.71 -3.56
C GLU A 34 -3.32 12.76 -2.74
N GLY A 35 -4.06 13.31 -1.78
CA GLY A 35 -5.01 12.56 -0.94
C GLY A 35 -4.46 12.17 0.43
N ASP A 36 -5.13 11.21 1.09
CA ASP A 36 -4.86 10.89 2.50
C ASP A 36 -3.43 10.37 2.69
N LEU A 37 -2.91 9.62 1.71
CA LEU A 37 -1.54 9.12 1.70
C LEU A 37 -0.49 10.24 1.77
N THR A 38 -0.62 11.29 0.95
CA THR A 38 0.31 12.43 0.98
C THR A 38 0.23 13.19 2.30
N VAL A 39 -0.96 13.31 2.89
CA VAL A 39 -1.14 13.94 4.20
C VAL A 39 -0.43 13.12 5.28
N LEU A 40 -0.68 11.81 5.33
CA LEU A 40 -0.04 10.91 6.30
C LEU A 40 1.48 10.87 6.13
N ALA A 41 1.97 10.81 4.90
CA ALA A 41 3.40 10.85 4.61
C ALA A 41 4.08 12.09 5.19
N ARG A 42 3.42 13.26 5.12
CA ARG A 42 3.93 14.49 5.72
C ARG A 42 3.83 14.48 7.24
N CYS A 43 2.73 13.98 7.79
CA CYS A 43 2.52 13.94 9.24
C CYS A 43 3.50 12.99 9.95
N TYR A 44 3.88 11.89 9.30
CA TYR A 44 4.77 10.86 9.85
C TYR A 44 6.18 10.90 9.25
N GLU A 45 6.50 11.96 8.50
CA GLU A 45 7.82 12.18 7.88
C GLU A 45 8.33 10.95 7.09
N TRP A 46 7.43 10.30 6.35
CA TRP A 46 7.79 9.14 5.54
C TRP A 46 8.75 9.53 4.42
N ASP A 47 9.82 8.75 4.28
CA ASP A 47 10.68 8.80 3.10
C ASP A 47 9.94 8.19 1.90
N MET A 48 9.25 9.06 1.18
CA MET A 48 8.42 8.68 0.03
C MET A 48 9.25 8.16 -1.15
N ASP A 49 10.48 8.62 -1.30
CA ASP A 49 11.37 8.16 -2.36
C ASP A 49 11.81 6.73 -2.07
N SER A 50 12.22 6.42 -0.84
CA SER A 50 12.58 5.05 -0.44
C SER A 50 11.39 4.09 -0.59
N LEU A 51 10.20 4.47 -0.10
CA LEU A 51 8.98 3.66 -0.25
C LEU A 51 8.63 3.38 -1.73
N TRP A 52 8.83 4.39 -2.59
CA TRP A 52 8.61 4.26 -4.02
C TRP A 52 9.61 3.29 -4.65
N GLN A 53 10.90 3.43 -4.36
CA GLN A 53 11.95 2.58 -4.90
C GLN A 53 11.79 1.12 -4.46
N ASP A 54 11.46 0.89 -3.19
CA ASP A 54 11.25 -0.46 -2.65
C ASP A 54 10.08 -1.16 -3.35
N LEU A 55 8.95 -0.47 -3.53
CA LEU A 55 7.81 -0.99 -4.29
C LEU A 55 8.16 -1.28 -5.74
N LEU A 56 8.85 -0.34 -6.38
CA LEU A 56 9.21 -0.46 -7.79
C LEU A 56 10.13 -1.66 -8.02
N GLY A 57 11.20 -1.76 -7.21
CA GLY A 57 12.17 -2.84 -7.25
C GLY A 57 11.54 -4.19 -6.91
N TRP A 58 10.67 -4.25 -5.89
CA TRP A 58 9.94 -5.47 -5.57
C TRP A 58 9.05 -5.93 -6.73
N LEU A 59 8.30 -5.00 -7.34
CA LEU A 59 7.46 -5.30 -8.50
C LEU A 59 8.31 -5.73 -9.71
N ASP A 60 9.52 -5.21 -9.91
CA ASP A 60 10.38 -5.58 -11.05
C ASP A 60 10.96 -7.00 -10.94
N ASN A 61 10.99 -7.55 -9.71
CA ASN A 61 11.44 -8.91 -9.41
C ASN A 61 10.31 -9.95 -9.50
N GLN A 62 9.07 -9.56 -9.78
CA GLN A 62 7.96 -10.51 -9.86
C GLN A 62 8.01 -11.35 -11.14
N PRO A 63 7.55 -12.61 -11.08
CA PRO A 63 7.55 -13.47 -12.25
C PRO A 63 6.62 -12.90 -13.34
N ARG A 64 7.15 -12.85 -14.56
CA ARG A 64 6.38 -12.45 -15.73
C ARG A 64 5.63 -13.65 -16.29
N SER A 65 4.36 -13.45 -16.64
CA SER A 65 3.49 -14.46 -17.23
C SER A 65 3.04 -14.00 -18.62
N VAL A 66 3.13 -14.89 -19.60
CA VAL A 66 2.84 -14.57 -20.99
C VAL A 66 1.35 -14.80 -21.25
N ARG A 67 0.61 -13.69 -21.45
CA ARG A 67 -0.74 -13.60 -22.06
C ARG A 67 -1.91 -14.23 -21.30
N HIS A 68 -2.30 -13.60 -20.20
CA HIS A 68 -3.72 -13.55 -19.79
C HIS A 68 -4.07 -12.14 -19.29
N ARG A 69 -5.35 -11.79 -19.30
CA ARG A 69 -5.82 -10.57 -18.64
C ARG A 69 -5.54 -10.74 -17.14
N PRO A 70 -4.87 -9.78 -16.47
CA PRO A 70 -4.54 -9.95 -15.07
C PRO A 70 -5.81 -10.00 -14.22
N GLN A 71 -5.82 -10.91 -13.26
CA GLN A 71 -6.93 -11.09 -12.32
C GLN A 71 -6.62 -10.39 -11.00
N LEU A 72 -7.65 -10.11 -10.18
CA LEU A 72 -7.41 -9.63 -8.82
C LEU A 72 -6.86 -10.78 -7.98
N SER A 73 -5.74 -10.56 -7.27
CA SER A 73 -5.27 -11.52 -6.28
C SER A 73 -6.24 -11.62 -5.09
N ASP A 74 -6.22 -12.75 -4.40
CA ASP A 74 -6.99 -12.93 -3.16
C ASP A 74 -6.62 -11.90 -2.09
N ALA A 75 -5.34 -11.51 -2.03
CA ALA A 75 -4.86 -10.48 -1.12
C ALA A 75 -5.49 -9.11 -1.42
N LEU A 76 -5.55 -8.73 -2.69
CA LEU A 76 -6.19 -7.48 -3.12
C LEU A 76 -7.70 -7.50 -2.88
N GLN A 77 -8.37 -8.62 -3.17
CA GLN A 77 -9.81 -8.77 -2.88
C GLN A 77 -10.09 -8.64 -1.39
N THR A 78 -9.28 -9.30 -0.55
CA THR A 78 -9.37 -9.20 0.91
C THR A 78 -9.17 -7.77 1.39
N LEU A 79 -8.15 -7.07 0.86
CA LEU A 79 -7.90 -5.66 1.21
C LEU A 79 -9.09 -4.76 0.84
N MET A 80 -9.68 -4.95 -0.35
CA MET A 80 -10.85 -4.18 -0.79
C MET A 80 -12.05 -4.41 0.13
N GLN A 81 -12.27 -5.66 0.57
CA GLN A 81 -13.33 -5.99 1.51
C GLN A 81 -13.12 -5.34 2.89
N GLN A 82 -11.89 -5.38 3.42
CA GLN A 82 -11.57 -4.72 4.69
C GLN A 82 -11.73 -3.20 4.60
N ALA A 83 -11.21 -2.59 3.54
CA ALA A 83 -11.34 -1.15 3.35
C ALA A 83 -12.79 -0.70 3.17
N TRP A 84 -13.63 -1.52 2.52
CA TRP A 84 -15.06 -1.28 2.45
C TRP A 84 -15.73 -1.38 3.81
N LEU A 85 -15.41 -2.41 4.60
CA LEU A 85 -15.94 -2.58 5.95
C LEU A 85 -15.64 -1.33 6.80
N ILE A 86 -14.38 -0.89 6.83
CA ILE A 86 -13.94 0.30 7.56
C ILE A 86 -14.69 1.55 7.09
N ALA A 87 -14.76 1.78 5.76
CA ALA A 87 -15.47 2.92 5.18
C ALA A 87 -16.95 2.94 5.59
N SER A 88 -17.62 1.79 5.46
CA SER A 88 -19.05 1.64 5.74
C SER A 88 -19.39 1.83 7.22
N LEU A 89 -18.52 1.39 8.13
CA LEU A 89 -18.67 1.63 9.58
C LEU A 89 -18.52 3.11 9.93
N ASN A 90 -17.73 3.86 9.17
CA ASN A 90 -17.58 5.31 9.31
C ASN A 90 -18.68 6.11 8.58
N GLY A 91 -19.68 5.43 7.99
CA GLY A 91 -20.76 6.09 7.23
C GLY A 91 -20.30 6.68 5.89
N GLU A 92 -19.12 6.28 5.39
CA GLU A 92 -18.61 6.74 4.10
C GLU A 92 -19.14 5.87 2.95
N GLU A 93 -19.63 6.50 1.88
CA GLU A 93 -20.15 5.80 0.70
C GLU A 93 -19.05 5.33 -0.26
N GLN A 94 -17.79 5.68 0.00
CA GLN A 94 -16.67 5.42 -0.91
C GLN A 94 -15.41 5.02 -0.14
N ILE A 95 -14.63 4.11 -0.73
CA ILE A 95 -13.30 3.79 -0.23
C ILE A 95 -12.35 4.95 -0.58
N ARG A 96 -11.61 5.42 0.42
CA ARG A 96 -10.51 6.37 0.30
C ARG A 96 -9.18 5.68 0.60
N SER A 97 -8.06 6.37 0.33
CA SER A 97 -6.72 5.80 0.54
C SER A 97 -6.44 5.50 2.00
N VAL A 98 -7.01 6.27 2.93
CA VAL A 98 -6.92 6.01 4.37
C VAL A 98 -7.55 4.66 4.76
N HIS A 99 -8.68 4.27 4.16
CA HIS A 99 -9.31 2.99 4.46
C HIS A 99 -8.49 1.80 3.98
N LEU A 100 -7.82 1.95 2.83
CA LEU A 100 -6.86 0.94 2.36
C LEU A 100 -5.67 0.82 3.32
N LEU A 101 -5.15 1.94 3.81
CA LEU A 101 -4.05 1.95 4.79
C LEU A 101 -4.45 1.29 6.10
N MET A 102 -5.63 1.62 6.64
CA MET A 102 -6.15 0.99 7.85
C MET A 102 -6.31 -0.53 7.68
N GLY A 103 -6.86 -0.97 6.55
CA GLY A 103 -6.96 -2.41 6.25
C GLY A 103 -5.61 -3.12 6.15
N LEU A 104 -4.56 -2.43 5.68
CA LEU A 104 -3.19 -2.95 5.63
C LEU A 104 -2.53 -3.00 7.02
N VAL A 105 -2.79 -2.01 7.87
CA VAL A 105 -2.30 -2.00 9.26
C VAL A 105 -2.91 -3.16 10.04
N GLU A 106 -4.19 -3.47 9.83
CA GLU A 106 -4.87 -4.62 10.44
C GLU A 106 -4.42 -5.97 9.87
N LYS A 107 -4.07 -6.02 8.57
CA LYS A 107 -3.70 -7.25 7.86
C LYS A 107 -2.41 -7.05 7.05
N GLN A 108 -1.30 -6.90 7.76
CA GLN A 108 0.01 -6.61 7.18
C GLN A 108 0.46 -7.70 6.19
N ASN A 109 0.05 -8.95 6.40
CA ASN A 109 0.36 -10.10 5.54
C ASN A 109 -0.30 -10.04 4.14
N LEU A 110 -1.15 -9.04 3.86
CA LEU A 110 -1.66 -8.77 2.52
C LEU A 110 -0.62 -8.13 1.61
N MET A 111 0.42 -7.51 2.19
CA MET A 111 1.58 -7.00 1.46
C MET A 111 2.73 -8.02 1.55
N ARG A 112 3.47 -8.15 0.47
CA ARG A 112 4.66 -9.00 0.33
C ARG A 112 5.95 -8.20 0.13
N CYS A 113 5.84 -6.88 -0.02
CA CYS A 113 6.97 -5.97 -0.11
C CYS A 113 7.37 -5.49 1.29
N ASP A 114 8.46 -6.03 1.83
CA ASP A 114 8.93 -5.74 3.19
C ASP A 114 9.41 -4.29 3.39
N GLY A 115 9.86 -3.62 2.32
CA GLY A 115 10.29 -2.21 2.35
C GLY A 115 9.19 -1.22 2.71
N LEU A 116 7.94 -1.68 2.82
CA LEU A 116 6.80 -0.87 3.20
C LEU A 116 6.55 -0.82 4.71
N TRP A 117 7.48 -1.32 5.52
CA TRP A 117 7.38 -1.33 6.98
C TRP A 117 6.91 0.01 7.58
N PRO A 118 7.36 1.22 7.14
CA PRO A 118 6.95 2.48 7.78
C PRO A 118 5.45 2.75 7.66
N LEU A 119 4.79 2.15 6.66
CA LEU A 119 3.36 2.27 6.41
C LEU A 119 2.54 1.31 7.26
N LEU A 120 3.14 0.18 7.64
CA LEU A 120 2.48 -0.93 8.31
C LEU A 120 2.53 -0.80 9.84
N THR A 121 3.43 0.04 10.36
CA THR A 121 3.68 0.21 11.79
C THR A 121 3.19 1.54 12.37
N LEU A 122 2.30 2.28 11.69
CA LEU A 122 1.79 3.61 12.09
C LEU A 122 1.92 3.89 13.60
N GLY A 123 3.00 4.58 13.99
CA GLY A 123 3.31 4.90 15.39
C GLY A 123 4.66 4.45 15.96
N TRP A 124 5.73 4.35 15.17
CA TRP A 124 7.10 4.34 15.73
C TRP A 124 7.88 5.53 15.15
N SER A 125 7.52 6.74 15.57
CA SER A 125 8.56 7.72 15.79
C SER A 125 9.40 7.17 16.94
N GLU A 126 10.68 6.90 16.70
CA GLU A 126 11.66 6.83 17.78
C GLU A 126 11.74 8.22 18.44
N GLU A 127 10.75 8.56 19.26
CA GLU A 127 10.96 9.56 20.30
C GLU A 127 11.78 8.88 21.40
N GLU A 128 13.07 9.21 21.41
CA GLU A 128 13.95 9.25 22.58
C GLU A 128 14.08 7.94 23.38
N GLY A 129 14.89 7.02 22.85
CA GLY A 129 15.60 6.01 23.63
C GLY A 129 16.74 6.64 24.42
N ILE A 130 16.39 7.20 25.57
CA ILE A 130 17.22 7.64 26.68
C ILE A 130 18.41 6.70 26.88
N GLY A 131 19.59 7.29 27.11
CA GLY A 131 20.78 6.57 27.52
C GLY A 131 20.47 5.63 28.68
N LEU A 132 20.65 4.33 28.43
CA LEU A 132 21.01 3.40 29.47
C LEU A 132 22.47 3.02 29.19
N GLU A 133 23.35 3.66 29.95
CA GLU A 133 24.66 3.13 30.28
C GLU A 133 24.48 1.65 30.65
N PHE A 134 25.16 0.78 29.90
CA PHE A 134 25.51 -0.53 30.41
C PHE A 134 26.79 -0.34 31.22
N ASP A 135 26.66 -0.27 32.54
CA ASP A 135 27.71 -0.75 33.45
C ASP A 135 27.86 -2.27 33.32
#